data_AF-A0A7X5DG49-F1
#
_entry.id   AF-A0A7X5DG49-F1
#
_cell.length_a   1.000
_cell.length_b   1.000
_cell.length_c   1.000
_cell.angle_alpha   90.00
_cell.angle_beta   90.00
_cell.angle_gamma   90.00
#
_symmetry.space_group_name_H-M   'P 1'
#
loop_
_entity.id
_entity.type
_entity.pdbx_description
1 polymer ?
#
loop_
_entity_poly.entity_id
_entity_poly.type
_entity_poly.pdbx_seq_one_letter_code
_entity_poly.pdbx_strand_id
1 'polypeptide(L)'
;MALFGKESLSGALGKAKELAGKATEAAKTGIDQTRTMVNEKMEQSKQSKLPQEGGLIRYEVTYKGGHPNFQLEKKKSPYIVLDIMPDRFSFLATSQSENWFTGFEIPYNRVVSLEIVERTISNTEMLLSSGGDNSDLRQKNVIEIKYLDEAGDEFVVRNEMLTGFTVMGQAKVCLEMLDLLRTKGIMKQFKGTENSNSNNAFGGDDVLKQIEKLAALKDSGIITEDEFNQKKVVLLEKL
;
A
#
# COMPACT_ATOMS: atom_id res chain seq x y z
N MET A 1 46.23 62.00 -44.67
CA MET A 1 44.99 61.95 -43.87
C MET A 1 44.38 60.59 -44.12
N ALA A 2 44.52 59.61 -43.20
CA ALA A 2 43.67 59.43 -42.01
C ALA A 2 42.20 59.14 -42.41
N LEU A 3 41.44 58.21 -41.86
CA LEU A 3 41.56 57.25 -40.74
C LEU A 3 40.20 56.52 -40.79
N PHE A 4 40.00 55.47 -41.59
CA PHE A 4 38.72 54.75 -41.60
C PHE A 4 38.97 53.26 -41.85
N GLY A 5 39.09 52.47 -40.78
CA GLY A 5 39.23 51.02 -40.91
C GLY A 5 39.57 50.25 -39.63
N LYS A 6 40.09 50.90 -38.59
CA LYS A 6 40.41 50.23 -37.30
C LYS A 6 39.38 50.43 -36.19
N GLU A 7 38.53 51.46 -36.27
CA GLU A 7 37.51 51.75 -35.24
C GLU A 7 36.24 50.89 -35.38
N SER A 8 35.87 50.42 -36.59
CA SER A 8 34.67 49.59 -36.76
C SER A 8 34.86 48.12 -36.35
N LEU A 9 36.05 47.57 -36.59
CA LEU A 9 36.41 46.19 -36.25
C LEU A 9 36.58 45.99 -34.73
N SER A 10 37.20 46.95 -34.04
CA SER A 10 37.37 46.91 -32.59
C SER A 10 36.04 47.07 -31.84
N GLY A 11 35.15 47.95 -32.33
CA GLY A 11 33.79 48.09 -31.80
C GLY A 11 32.91 46.85 -32.01
N ALA A 12 33.03 46.18 -33.16
CA ALA A 12 32.32 44.93 -33.44
C ALA A 12 32.82 43.77 -32.57
N LEU A 13 34.14 43.65 -32.38
CA LEU A 13 34.76 42.67 -31.48
C LEU A 13 34.36 42.88 -30.01
N GLY A 14 34.29 44.14 -29.56
CA GLY A 14 33.84 44.49 -28.21
C GLY A 14 32.39 44.06 -27.94
N LYS A 15 31.48 44.36 -28.87
CA LYS A 15 30.06 43.93 -28.78
C LYS A 15 29.91 42.42 -28.84
N ALA A 16 30.68 41.72 -29.67
CA ALA A 16 30.66 40.26 -29.75
C ALA A 16 31.13 39.62 -28.43
N LYS A 17 32.16 40.17 -27.78
CA LYS A 17 32.66 39.69 -26.49
C LYS A 17 31.66 39.93 -25.36
N GLU A 18 30.97 41.07 -25.37
CA GLU A 18 29.92 41.39 -24.40
C GLU A 18 28.69 40.49 -24.56
N LEU A 19 28.25 40.24 -25.80
CA LEU A 19 27.17 39.32 -26.12
C LEU A 19 27.50 37.87 -25.74
N ALA A 20 28.74 37.43 -25.98
CA ALA A 20 29.22 36.12 -25.55
C ALA A 20 29.25 36.02 -24.01
N GLY A 21 29.70 37.06 -23.31
CA GLY A 21 29.68 37.12 -21.83
C GLY A 21 28.26 36.97 -21.27
N LYS A 22 27.32 37.76 -21.79
CA LYS A 22 25.90 37.72 -21.40
C LYS A 22 25.24 36.37 -21.70
N ALA A 23 25.55 35.75 -22.86
CA ALA A 23 25.05 34.41 -23.19
C ALA A 23 25.63 33.34 -22.25
N THR A 24 26.89 33.47 -21.85
CA THR A 24 27.55 32.53 -20.92
C THR A 24 27.00 32.66 -19.50
N GLU A 25 26.73 33.89 -19.03
CA GLU A 25 26.09 34.14 -17.74
C GLU A 25 24.63 33.65 -17.72
N ALA A 26 23.87 33.88 -18.79
CA ALA A 26 22.51 33.36 -18.92
C ALA A 26 22.47 31.82 -18.93
N ALA A 27 23.41 31.17 -19.63
CA ALA A 27 23.54 29.73 -19.64
C ALA A 27 23.92 29.17 -18.26
N LYS A 28 24.86 29.83 -17.56
CA LYS A 28 25.25 29.45 -16.20
C LYS A 28 24.09 29.58 -15.21
N THR A 29 23.36 30.69 -15.29
CA THR A 29 22.16 30.93 -14.46
C THR A 29 21.07 29.89 -14.73
N GLY A 30 20.83 29.53 -16.00
CA GLY A 30 19.87 28.49 -16.36
C GLY A 30 20.28 27.09 -15.86
N ILE A 31 21.56 26.76 -15.91
CA ILE A 31 22.11 25.49 -15.37
C ILE A 31 21.97 25.46 -13.84
N ASP A 32 22.30 26.55 -13.16
CA ASP A 32 22.21 26.64 -11.70
C ASP A 32 20.76 26.58 -11.21
N GLN A 33 19.83 27.24 -11.91
CA GLN A 33 18.38 27.14 -11.66
C GLN A 33 17.88 25.71 -11.88
N THR A 34 18.31 25.05 -12.96
CA THR A 34 17.93 23.66 -13.25
C THR A 34 18.45 22.71 -12.17
N ARG A 35 19.70 22.88 -11.73
CA ARG A 35 20.30 22.07 -10.66
C ARG A 35 19.61 22.28 -9.32
N THR A 36 19.19 23.50 -9.02
CA THR A 36 18.42 23.83 -7.81
C THR A 36 17.05 23.16 -7.85
N MET A 37 16.31 23.29 -8.96
CA MET A 37 15.02 22.61 -9.14
C MET A 37 15.13 21.08 -9.09
N VAL A 38 16.20 20.49 -9.63
CA VAL A 38 16.44 19.04 -9.56
C VAL A 38 16.75 18.60 -8.14
N ASN A 39 17.57 19.35 -7.39
CA ASN A 39 17.86 19.05 -6.00
C ASN A 39 16.61 19.21 -5.12
N GLU A 40 15.82 20.26 -5.31
CA GLU A 40 14.55 20.46 -4.60
C GLU A 40 13.56 19.34 -4.88
N LYS A 41 13.42 18.92 -6.15
CA LYS A 41 12.60 17.76 -6.51
C LYS A 41 13.15 16.45 -5.93
N MET A 42 14.46 16.28 -5.87
CA MET A 42 15.09 15.11 -5.24
C MET A 42 14.80 15.08 -3.74
N GLU A 43 14.97 16.19 -3.02
CA GLU A 43 14.69 16.26 -1.58
C GLU A 43 13.20 16.14 -1.28
N GLN A 44 12.33 16.77 -2.08
CA GLN A 44 10.88 16.56 -2.01
C GLN A 44 10.51 15.09 -2.26
N SER A 45 11.18 14.41 -3.20
CA SER A 45 10.95 12.98 -3.47
C SER A 45 11.49 12.05 -2.37
N LYS A 46 12.46 12.51 -1.56
CA LYS A 46 12.93 11.77 -0.39
C LYS A 46 11.98 11.96 0.79
N GLN A 47 11.49 13.17 1.00
CA GLN A 47 10.52 13.47 2.05
C GLN A 47 9.13 12.88 1.76
N SER A 48 8.69 12.85 0.51
CA SER A 48 7.40 12.24 0.13
C SER A 48 7.35 10.73 0.36
N LYS A 49 8.51 10.07 0.40
CA LYS A 49 8.67 8.64 0.68
C LYS A 49 8.69 8.29 2.18
N LEU A 50 8.82 9.27 3.05
CA LEU A 50 8.71 9.05 4.50
C LEU A 50 7.23 8.95 4.87
N PRO A 51 6.85 8.03 5.77
CA PRO A 51 5.48 7.98 6.28
C PRO A 51 5.14 9.23 7.08
N GLN A 52 3.84 9.41 7.35
CA GLN A 52 3.37 10.38 8.35
C GLN A 52 4.10 10.20 9.69
N GLU A 53 4.13 11.25 10.51
CA GLU A 53 4.72 11.21 11.84
C GLU A 53 4.14 10.05 12.66
N GLY A 54 5.03 9.18 13.18
CA GLY A 54 4.65 7.96 13.90
C GLY A 54 4.34 6.75 13.01
N GLY A 55 4.32 6.89 11.69
CA GLY A 55 4.13 5.79 10.74
C GLY A 55 5.39 4.91 10.60
N LEU A 56 5.17 3.62 10.39
CA LEU A 56 6.21 2.61 10.29
C LEU A 56 6.85 2.58 8.91
N ILE A 57 6.02 2.65 7.86
CA ILE A 57 6.44 2.61 6.46
C ILE A 57 5.35 3.20 5.57
N ARG A 58 5.77 3.75 4.44
CA ARG A 58 4.92 4.32 3.40
C ARG A 58 5.02 3.53 2.11
N TYR A 59 3.89 3.31 1.48
CA TYR A 59 3.77 2.69 0.16
C TYR A 59 3.00 3.61 -0.79
N GLU A 60 3.43 3.64 -2.04
CA GLU A 60 2.61 4.17 -3.13
C GLU A 60 1.80 3.01 -3.73
N VAL A 61 0.49 3.22 -3.86
CA VAL A 61 -0.44 2.18 -4.32
C VAL A 61 -1.41 2.73 -5.37
N THR A 62 -1.89 1.85 -6.23
CA THR A 62 -3.00 2.11 -7.13
C THR A 62 -4.30 1.69 -6.45
N TYR A 63 -5.15 2.66 -6.12
CA TYR A 63 -6.48 2.39 -5.60
C TYR A 63 -7.35 1.73 -6.67
N LYS A 64 -7.94 0.57 -6.35
CA LYS A 64 -8.83 -0.18 -7.25
C LYS A 64 -10.31 -0.06 -6.88
N GLY A 65 -10.64 0.61 -5.78
CA GLY A 65 -12.01 0.79 -5.32
C GLY A 65 -12.33 0.04 -4.02
N GLY A 66 -13.60 0.06 -3.64
CA GLY A 66 -14.15 -0.66 -2.49
C GLY A 66 -14.55 0.19 -1.30
N HIS A 67 -14.10 1.44 -1.23
CA HIS A 67 -14.60 2.41 -0.25
C HIS A 67 -15.86 3.12 -0.81
N PRO A 68 -16.97 3.22 -0.04
CA PRO A 68 -18.25 3.75 -0.54
C PRO A 68 -18.15 5.18 -1.07
N ASN A 69 -17.33 6.01 -0.43
CA ASN A 69 -17.16 7.42 -0.79
C ASN A 69 -16.16 7.67 -1.94
N PHE A 70 -15.41 6.65 -2.38
CA PHE A 70 -14.37 6.80 -3.40
C PHE A 70 -14.56 5.81 -4.53
N GLN A 71 -15.24 6.28 -5.57
CA GLN A 71 -15.49 5.50 -6.79
C GLN A 71 -14.54 5.92 -7.90
N LEU A 72 -13.94 4.94 -8.57
CA LEU A 72 -12.88 5.15 -9.57
C LEU A 72 -13.39 5.64 -10.93
N GLU A 73 -14.69 5.91 -11.09
CA GLU A 73 -15.42 6.12 -12.36
C GLU A 73 -14.65 6.97 -13.39
N LYS A 74 -13.85 6.29 -14.24
CA LYS A 74 -13.00 6.87 -15.30
C LYS A 74 -11.97 7.92 -14.82
N LYS A 75 -11.49 7.83 -13.58
CA LYS A 75 -10.48 8.76 -13.04
C LYS A 75 -9.11 8.54 -13.72
N LYS A 76 -8.44 9.65 -14.06
CA LYS A 76 -7.17 9.65 -14.82
C LYS A 76 -5.94 9.19 -14.01
N SER A 77 -6.00 9.27 -12.68
CA SER A 77 -4.87 8.90 -11.81
C SER A 77 -5.39 8.21 -10.55
N PRO A 78 -5.33 6.88 -10.49
CA PRO A 78 -5.76 6.10 -9.32
C PRO A 78 -4.68 6.03 -8.22
N TYR A 79 -3.64 6.85 -8.28
CA TYR A 79 -2.47 6.75 -7.39
C TYR A 79 -2.71 7.44 -6.05
N ILE A 80 -2.56 6.67 -4.97
CA ILE A 80 -2.70 7.12 -3.59
C ILE A 80 -1.52 6.62 -2.76
N VAL A 81 -1.44 7.10 -1.52
CA VAL A 81 -0.43 6.67 -0.55
C VAL A 81 -1.09 5.81 0.52
N LEU A 82 -0.40 4.75 0.93
CA LEU A 82 -0.74 3.90 2.07
C LEU A 82 0.38 3.98 3.10
N ASP A 83 0.08 4.54 4.27
CA ASP A 83 0.94 4.50 5.44
C ASP A 83 0.50 3.38 6.38
N ILE A 84 1.47 2.58 6.82
CA ILE A 84 1.28 1.61 7.90
C ILE A 84 1.57 2.32 9.21
N MET A 85 0.52 2.61 9.98
CA MET A 85 0.63 3.21 11.30
C MET A 85 0.70 2.11 12.39
N PRO A 86 1.00 2.43 13.65
CA PRO A 86 1.01 1.43 14.72
C PRO A 86 -0.37 0.82 15.04
N ASP A 87 -1.45 1.56 14.75
CA ASP A 87 -2.83 1.25 15.15
C ASP A 87 -3.85 1.23 13.99
N ARG A 88 -3.44 1.63 12.78
CA ARG A 88 -4.34 1.75 11.62
C ARG A 88 -3.61 1.70 10.27
N PHE A 89 -4.37 1.43 9.21
CA PHE A 89 -3.97 1.78 7.84
C PHE A 89 -4.42 3.20 7.54
N SER A 90 -3.51 4.06 7.09
CA SER A 90 -3.83 5.45 6.71
C SER A 90 -3.66 5.61 5.20
N PHE A 91 -4.73 5.97 4.51
CA PHE A 91 -4.73 6.25 3.08
C PHE A 91 -4.77 7.74 2.84
N LEU A 92 -3.80 8.23 2.08
CA LEU A 92 -3.65 9.65 1.77
C LEU A 92 -3.72 9.90 0.27
N ALA A 93 -4.16 11.11 -0.08
CA ALA A 93 -4.06 11.62 -1.44
C ALA A 93 -2.60 11.89 -1.83
N THR A 94 -2.32 11.76 -3.12
CA THR A 94 -1.14 12.36 -3.74
C THR A 94 -1.56 13.65 -4.44
N SER A 95 -0.60 14.47 -4.86
CA SER A 95 -0.88 15.64 -5.70
C SER A 95 -1.61 15.32 -7.00
N GLN A 96 -1.69 14.05 -7.41
CA GLN A 96 -2.44 13.61 -8.59
C GLN A 96 -3.87 13.12 -8.28
N SER A 97 -4.19 12.83 -7.02
CA SER A 97 -5.49 12.29 -6.60
C SER A 97 -6.28 13.19 -5.64
N GLU A 98 -5.70 14.29 -5.15
CA GLU A 98 -6.35 15.29 -4.27
C GLU A 98 -7.71 15.81 -4.78
N ASN A 99 -7.95 15.80 -6.09
CA ASN A 99 -9.21 16.27 -6.68
C ASN A 99 -10.39 15.29 -6.56
N TRP A 100 -10.15 14.02 -6.22
CA TRP A 100 -11.20 13.01 -6.07
C TRP A 100 -11.04 12.12 -4.83
N PHE A 101 -9.88 12.14 -4.19
CA PHE A 101 -9.55 11.32 -3.04
C PHE A 101 -9.12 12.24 -1.90
N THR A 102 -9.87 12.22 -0.79
CA THR A 102 -9.57 13.04 0.40
C THR A 102 -8.79 12.29 1.47
N GLY A 103 -8.56 10.99 1.27
CA GLY A 103 -7.98 10.10 2.28
C GLY A 103 -9.03 9.51 3.22
N PHE A 104 -8.65 8.39 3.84
CA PHE A 104 -9.44 7.71 4.88
C PHE A 104 -8.51 6.79 5.69
N GLU A 105 -9.00 6.34 6.85
CA GLU A 105 -8.24 5.48 7.74
C GLU A 105 -9.04 4.25 8.13
N ILE A 106 -8.35 3.11 8.29
CA ILE A 106 -8.94 1.86 8.77
C ILE A 106 -8.21 1.45 10.05
N PRO A 107 -8.83 1.65 11.23
CA PRO A 107 -8.31 1.12 12.49
C PRO A 107 -8.16 -0.40 12.46
N TYR A 108 -7.08 -0.93 13.03
CA TYR A 108 -6.80 -2.37 12.96
C TYR A 108 -7.89 -3.22 13.63
N ASN A 109 -8.46 -2.75 14.73
CA ASN A 109 -9.57 -3.44 15.41
C ASN A 109 -10.88 -3.53 14.59
N ARG A 110 -10.95 -2.88 13.43
CA ARG A 110 -12.07 -3.00 12.47
C ARG A 110 -11.73 -3.83 11.25
N VAL A 111 -10.46 -4.22 11.08
CA VAL A 111 -10.02 -5.09 9.99
C VAL A 111 -10.46 -6.51 10.30
N VAL A 112 -11.24 -7.12 9.41
CA VAL A 112 -11.69 -8.51 9.48
C VAL A 112 -10.63 -9.44 8.90
N SER A 113 -10.07 -9.08 7.74
CA SER A 113 -8.99 -9.83 7.11
C SER A 113 -8.18 -8.94 6.17
N LEU A 114 -6.95 -9.39 5.89
CA LEU A 114 -6.08 -8.81 4.89
C LEU A 114 -5.51 -9.94 4.04
N GLU A 115 -5.73 -9.87 2.74
CA GLU A 115 -5.32 -10.89 1.77
C GLU A 115 -4.58 -10.27 0.59
N ILE A 116 -3.67 -11.03 -0.01
CA ILE A 116 -3.03 -10.66 -1.28
C ILE A 116 -3.63 -11.51 -2.39
N VAL A 117 -4.34 -10.88 -3.33
CA VAL A 117 -5.02 -11.52 -4.45
C VAL A 117 -4.33 -11.25 -5.78
N GLU A 118 -4.59 -12.12 -6.76
CA GLU A 118 -4.05 -12.02 -8.13
C GLU A 118 -4.57 -10.76 -8.84
N ARG A 119 -3.68 -10.08 -9.56
CA ARG A 119 -4.07 -8.95 -10.41
C ARG A 119 -4.73 -9.41 -11.70
N THR A 120 -5.76 -8.68 -12.10
CA THR A 120 -6.27 -8.70 -13.48
C THR A 120 -5.45 -7.76 -14.35
N ILE A 121 -4.82 -8.31 -15.39
CA ILE A 121 -3.97 -7.57 -16.34
C ILE A 121 -4.86 -6.94 -17.42
N SER A 122 -4.48 -5.75 -17.90
CA SER A 122 -5.17 -5.12 -19.03
C SER A 122 -4.72 -5.71 -20.38
N ASN A 123 -5.61 -5.70 -21.38
CA ASN A 123 -5.31 -6.20 -22.73
C ASN A 123 -4.12 -5.48 -23.40
N THR A 124 -3.87 -4.22 -23.06
CA THR A 124 -2.74 -3.43 -23.59
C THR A 124 -1.40 -3.95 -23.05
N GLU A 125 -1.38 -4.40 -21.80
CA GLU A 125 -0.18 -4.90 -21.13
C GLU A 125 0.14 -6.35 -21.54
N MET A 126 -0.91 -7.15 -21.81
CA MET A 126 -0.80 -8.46 -22.47
C MET A 126 -0.23 -8.36 -23.90
N LEU A 127 -0.49 -7.27 -24.62
CA LEU A 127 0.06 -7.04 -25.97
C LEU A 127 1.56 -6.68 -25.93
N LEU A 128 1.99 -5.97 -24.88
CA LEU A 128 3.38 -5.53 -24.70
C LEU A 128 4.29 -6.59 -24.08
N SER A 129 3.74 -7.67 -23.51
CA SER A 129 4.48 -8.76 -22.86
C SER A 129 4.87 -9.92 -23.80
N SER A 130 4.90 -9.68 -25.11
CA SER A 130 5.03 -10.68 -26.18
C SER A 130 6.45 -11.27 -26.33
N GLY A 131 7.08 -11.71 -25.24
CA GLY A 131 8.46 -12.25 -25.26
C GLY A 131 8.85 -13.31 -24.22
N GLY A 132 7.97 -13.75 -23.31
CA GLY A 132 8.31 -14.77 -22.31
C GLY A 132 7.14 -15.07 -21.36
N ASP A 133 7.15 -16.25 -20.75
CA ASP A 133 6.07 -16.86 -19.95
C ASP A 133 5.09 -15.89 -19.24
N ASN A 134 3.79 -16.05 -19.53
CA ASN A 134 2.70 -15.25 -18.95
C ASN A 134 2.41 -15.55 -17.47
N SER A 135 3.27 -16.33 -16.78
CA SER A 135 3.16 -16.60 -15.34
C SER A 135 3.57 -15.40 -14.49
N ASP A 136 4.57 -14.63 -14.93
CA ASP A 136 5.08 -13.44 -14.22
C ASP A 136 4.07 -12.28 -14.19
N LEU A 137 3.06 -12.40 -15.04
CA LEU A 137 2.00 -11.46 -15.29
C LEU A 137 0.80 -11.67 -14.33
N ARG A 138 0.59 -12.89 -13.84
CA ARG A 138 -0.50 -13.28 -12.91
C ARG A 138 -0.08 -13.20 -11.44
N GLN A 139 0.68 -12.18 -11.07
CA GLN A 139 1.20 -12.09 -9.71
C GLN A 139 0.17 -11.52 -8.73
N LYS A 140 0.21 -12.04 -7.50
CA LYS A 140 -0.59 -11.57 -6.36
C LYS A 140 -0.03 -10.25 -5.84
N ASN A 141 -0.42 -9.12 -6.43
CA ASN A 141 0.06 -7.79 -6.02
C ASN A 141 -1.08 -6.84 -5.58
N VAL A 142 -2.32 -7.33 -5.51
CA VAL A 142 -3.47 -6.58 -5.01
C VAL A 142 -3.70 -6.96 -3.54
N ILE A 143 -3.65 -5.96 -2.68
CA ILE A 143 -4.00 -6.07 -1.27
C ILE A 143 -5.50 -5.82 -1.15
N GLU A 144 -6.22 -6.82 -0.62
CA GLU A 144 -7.61 -6.67 -0.20
C GLU A 144 -7.65 -6.52 1.32
N ILE A 145 -8.19 -5.40 1.78
CA ILE A 145 -8.44 -5.15 3.21
C ILE A 145 -9.94 -5.18 3.41
N LYS A 146 -10.39 -6.21 4.11
CA LYS A 146 -11.78 -6.38 4.53
C LYS A 146 -11.95 -5.74 5.90
N TYR A 147 -12.88 -4.80 6.03
CA TYR A 147 -13.08 -4.06 7.28
C TYR A 147 -14.55 -3.72 7.48
N LEU A 148 -14.88 -3.38 8.72
CA LEU A 148 -16.18 -2.86 9.11
C LEU A 148 -16.12 -1.35 9.26
N ASP A 149 -17.14 -0.65 8.76
CA ASP A 149 -17.27 0.79 8.97
C ASP A 149 -17.83 1.15 10.36
N GLU A 150 -18.21 2.41 10.56
CA GLU A 150 -18.83 2.87 11.81
C GLU A 150 -20.24 2.31 12.06
N ALA A 151 -20.99 2.03 10.99
CA ALA A 151 -22.31 1.42 11.07
C ALA A 151 -22.25 -0.11 11.28
N GLY A 152 -21.08 -0.72 11.10
CA GLY A 152 -20.88 -2.16 11.15
C GLY A 152 -21.05 -2.84 9.79
N ASP A 153 -21.20 -2.06 8.72
CA ASP A 153 -21.28 -2.56 7.35
C ASP A 153 -19.89 -2.99 6.86
N GLU A 154 -19.87 -4.04 6.06
CA GLU A 154 -18.66 -4.70 5.61
C GLU A 154 -18.21 -4.19 4.24
N PHE A 155 -16.96 -3.73 4.17
CA PHE A 155 -16.35 -3.23 2.94
C PHE A 155 -15.03 -3.93 2.64
N VAL A 156 -14.69 -4.02 1.36
CA VAL A 156 -13.42 -4.59 0.88
C VAL A 156 -12.72 -3.57 0.01
N VAL A 157 -11.75 -2.88 0.59
CA VAL A 157 -10.88 -1.94 -0.12
C VAL A 157 -9.77 -2.70 -0.82
N ARG A 158 -9.52 -2.34 -2.08
CA ARG A 158 -8.53 -3.00 -2.95
C ARG A 158 -7.47 -2.02 -3.40
N ASN A 159 -6.21 -2.37 -3.18
CA ASN A 159 -5.07 -1.55 -3.58
C ASN A 159 -4.00 -2.41 -4.24
N GLU A 160 -3.50 -1.98 -5.39
CA GLU A 160 -2.38 -2.64 -6.07
C GLU A 160 -1.07 -1.93 -5.70
N MET A 161 -0.06 -2.68 -5.28
CA MET A 161 1.24 -2.11 -4.92
C MET A 161 1.99 -1.59 -6.15
N LEU A 162 2.45 -0.34 -6.11
CA LEU A 162 3.33 0.22 -7.13
C LEU A 162 4.77 0.19 -6.65
N THR A 163 5.61 -0.57 -7.35
CA THR A 163 7.05 -0.38 -7.27
C THR A 163 7.54 0.16 -8.61
N GLY A 164 8.36 1.21 -8.60
CA GLY A 164 9.01 1.77 -9.80
C GLY A 164 10.06 0.86 -10.46
N PHE A 165 10.00 -0.45 -10.19
CA PHE A 165 10.84 -1.52 -10.74
C PHE A 165 9.93 -2.67 -11.21
N THR A 166 10.51 -3.65 -11.91
CA THR A 166 9.83 -4.76 -12.60
C THR A 166 8.69 -5.40 -11.80
N VAL A 167 7.69 -5.97 -12.49
CA VAL A 167 6.47 -6.58 -11.91
C VAL A 167 6.80 -7.60 -10.80
N MET A 168 7.90 -8.38 -10.90
CA MET A 168 8.40 -9.26 -9.83
C MET A 168 8.68 -8.55 -8.50
N GLY A 169 9.14 -7.29 -8.53
CA GLY A 169 9.40 -6.50 -7.34
C GLY A 169 8.13 -6.19 -6.54
N GLN A 170 6.98 -6.08 -7.22
CA GLN A 170 5.71 -5.69 -6.58
C GLN A 170 5.17 -6.78 -5.65
N ALA A 171 5.14 -8.04 -6.12
CA ALA A 171 4.70 -9.17 -5.28
C ALA A 171 5.61 -9.37 -4.06
N LYS A 172 6.93 -9.16 -4.22
CA LYS A 172 7.88 -9.19 -3.11
C LYS A 172 7.57 -8.12 -2.07
N VAL A 173 7.25 -6.89 -2.49
CA VAL A 173 6.91 -5.82 -1.54
C VAL A 173 5.60 -6.10 -0.80
N CYS A 174 4.60 -6.74 -1.43
CA CYS A 174 3.40 -7.19 -0.69
C CYS A 174 3.75 -8.19 0.42
N LEU A 175 4.66 -9.14 0.14
CA LEU A 175 5.12 -10.10 1.14
C LEU A 175 5.93 -9.43 2.25
N GLU A 176 6.82 -8.50 1.92
CA GLU A 176 7.57 -7.70 2.88
C GLU A 176 6.64 -6.88 3.78
N MET A 177 5.55 -6.32 3.22
CA MET A 177 4.52 -5.65 4.00
C MET A 177 3.84 -6.63 4.96
N LEU A 178 3.40 -7.80 4.51
CA LEU A 178 2.80 -8.81 5.39
C LEU A 178 3.75 -9.23 6.52
N ASP A 179 5.02 -9.45 6.20
CA ASP A 179 6.01 -9.85 7.19
C ASP A 179 6.30 -8.73 8.19
N LEU A 180 6.27 -7.46 7.76
CA LEU A 180 6.32 -6.30 8.65
C LEU A 180 5.10 -6.27 9.58
N LEU A 181 3.88 -6.44 9.06
CA LEU A 181 2.65 -6.49 9.86
C LEU A 181 2.69 -7.64 10.89
N ARG A 182 3.23 -8.80 10.51
CA ARG A 182 3.41 -9.95 11.43
C ARG A 182 4.47 -9.67 12.49
N THR A 183 5.64 -9.20 12.09
CA THR A 183 6.78 -8.94 12.99
C THR A 183 6.45 -7.87 14.01
N LYS A 184 5.68 -6.85 13.62
CA LYS A 184 5.20 -5.79 14.51
C LYS A 184 3.96 -6.18 15.31
N GLY A 185 3.45 -7.40 15.13
CA GLY A 185 2.25 -7.88 15.82
C GLY A 185 0.96 -7.16 15.43
N ILE A 186 0.96 -6.41 14.34
CA ILE A 186 -0.21 -5.65 13.86
C ILE A 186 -1.36 -6.58 13.50
N MET A 187 -1.07 -7.71 12.85
CA MET A 187 -2.09 -8.69 12.47
C MET A 187 -2.86 -9.24 13.68
N LYS A 188 -2.29 -9.18 14.89
CA LYS A 188 -2.96 -9.61 16.14
C LYS A 188 -4.02 -8.61 16.63
N GLN A 189 -3.96 -7.38 16.14
CA GLN A 189 -4.89 -6.31 16.49
C GLN A 189 -6.16 -6.35 15.62
N PHE A 190 -6.24 -7.26 14.64
CA PHE A 190 -7.39 -7.38 13.77
C PHE A 190 -8.61 -7.90 14.52
N LYS A 191 -9.80 -7.56 14.04
CA LYS A 191 -11.05 -8.05 14.59
C LYS A 191 -11.09 -9.58 14.46
N GLY A 192 -11.27 -10.27 15.58
CA GLY A 192 -11.33 -11.72 15.62
C GLY A 192 -9.98 -12.42 15.88
N THR A 193 -8.85 -11.71 15.89
CA THR A 193 -7.56 -12.27 16.36
C THR A 193 -7.41 -12.31 17.88
N GLU A 194 -8.29 -11.64 18.62
CA GLU A 194 -8.33 -11.66 20.08
C GLU A 194 -8.65 -13.07 20.65
N ASN A 195 -9.30 -13.94 19.85
CA ASN A 195 -9.57 -15.33 20.22
C ASN A 195 -8.44 -16.32 19.92
N SER A 196 -7.32 -15.85 19.35
CA SER A 196 -6.18 -16.72 18.96
C SER A 196 -4.93 -16.52 19.83
N ASN A 197 -4.98 -15.65 20.85
CA ASN A 197 -3.93 -15.46 21.85
C ASN A 197 -4.42 -15.67 23.29
N SER A 198 -5.27 -16.67 23.51
CA SER A 198 -5.44 -17.30 24.82
C SER A 198 -4.52 -18.52 24.98
N ASN A 199 -3.25 -18.40 24.61
CA ASN A 199 -2.23 -19.37 25.01
C ASN A 199 -1.64 -18.97 26.37
N ASN A 200 -2.48 -19.08 27.41
CA ASN A 200 -2.08 -19.39 28.80
C ASN A 200 -3.31 -19.63 29.70
N ALA A 201 -4.27 -20.43 29.22
CA ALA A 201 -5.21 -21.16 30.08
C ALA A 201 -5.27 -22.61 29.59
N PHE A 202 -4.35 -23.40 30.10
CA PHE A 202 -4.21 -24.83 29.88
C PHE A 202 -5.56 -25.54 30.15
N GLY A 203 -6.09 -26.25 29.14
CA GLY A 203 -7.09 -27.32 29.30
C GLY A 203 -8.58 -26.94 29.29
N GLY A 204 -9.01 -25.88 29.96
CA GLY A 204 -10.43 -25.73 30.31
C GLY A 204 -11.39 -25.25 29.20
N ASP A 205 -10.99 -24.25 28.41
CA ASP A 205 -11.90 -23.60 27.44
C ASP A 205 -12.16 -24.45 26.18
N ASP A 206 -11.19 -25.27 25.78
CA ASP A 206 -11.33 -26.22 24.67
C ASP A 206 -12.26 -27.39 25.04
N VAL A 207 -12.21 -27.84 26.30
CA VAL A 207 -13.10 -28.87 26.82
C VAL A 207 -14.55 -28.39 26.84
N LEU A 208 -14.82 -27.14 27.24
CA LEU A 208 -16.18 -26.58 27.24
C LEU A 208 -16.76 -26.47 25.83
N LYS A 209 -15.96 -26.00 24.85
CA LYS A 209 -16.36 -25.95 23.43
C LYS A 209 -16.60 -27.34 22.84
N GLN A 210 -15.84 -28.35 23.23
CA GLN A 210 -16.05 -29.73 22.82
C GLN A 210 -17.33 -30.33 23.41
N ILE A 211 -17.68 -29.97 24.66
CA ILE A 211 -18.94 -30.37 25.30
C ILE A 211 -20.14 -29.73 24.61
N GLU A 212 -20.06 -28.45 24.22
CA GLU A 212 -21.12 -27.78 23.44
C GLU A 212 -21.35 -28.44 22.08
N LYS A 213 -20.26 -28.79 21.37
CA LYS A 213 -20.35 -29.51 20.10
C LYS A 213 -20.95 -30.91 20.25
N LEU A 214 -20.64 -31.62 21.33
CA LEU A 214 -21.26 -32.90 21.65
C LEU A 214 -22.75 -32.76 21.97
N ALA A 215 -23.17 -31.68 22.65
CA ALA A 215 -24.57 -31.42 22.93
C ALA A 215 -25.35 -31.17 21.63
N ALA A 216 -24.78 -30.39 20.70
CA ALA A 216 -25.38 -30.18 19.37
C ALA A 216 -25.49 -31.48 18.55
N LEU A 217 -24.56 -32.42 18.70
CA LEU A 217 -24.61 -33.75 18.06
C LEU A 217 -25.66 -34.67 18.69
N LYS A 218 -25.88 -34.54 20.01
CA LYS A 218 -26.96 -35.24 20.71
C LYS A 218 -28.33 -34.70 20.27
N ASP A 219 -28.48 -33.37 20.26
CA ASP A 219 -29.75 -32.70 19.91
C ASP A 219 -30.13 -32.91 18.44
N SER A 220 -29.15 -33.14 17.56
CA SER A 220 -29.37 -33.55 16.17
C SER A 220 -29.62 -35.05 15.98
N GLY A 221 -29.62 -35.83 17.07
CA GLY A 221 -29.88 -37.28 17.05
C GLY A 221 -28.76 -38.13 16.43
N ILE A 222 -27.57 -37.55 16.25
CA ILE A 222 -26.41 -38.23 15.64
C ILE A 222 -25.75 -39.16 16.65
N ILE A 223 -25.81 -38.82 17.94
CA ILE A 223 -25.34 -39.66 19.05
C ILE A 223 -26.45 -39.87 20.06
N THR A 224 -26.39 -41.00 20.75
CA THR A 224 -27.35 -41.34 21.81
C THR A 224 -27.05 -40.62 23.12
N GLU A 225 -28.04 -40.53 24.01
CA GLU A 225 -27.91 -39.94 25.36
C GLU A 225 -26.77 -40.60 26.16
N ASP A 226 -26.62 -41.92 26.04
CA ASP A 226 -25.60 -42.70 26.74
C ASP A 226 -24.19 -42.41 26.20
N GLU A 227 -24.02 -42.31 24.87
CA GLU A 227 -22.75 -41.95 24.24
C GLU A 227 -22.32 -40.51 24.54
N PHE A 228 -23.29 -39.60 24.64
CA PHE A 228 -23.05 -38.23 25.06
C PHE A 228 -22.55 -38.18 26.52
N ASN A 229 -23.23 -38.87 27.44
CA ASN A 229 -22.86 -38.88 28.85
C ASN A 229 -21.48 -39.50 29.09
N GLN A 230 -21.14 -40.60 28.41
CA GLN A 230 -19.80 -41.20 28.50
C GLN A 230 -18.71 -40.25 28.03
N LYS A 231 -18.89 -39.59 26.87
CA LYS A 231 -17.90 -38.66 26.32
C LYS A 231 -17.80 -37.36 27.13
N LYS A 232 -18.91 -36.89 27.68
CA LYS A 232 -18.95 -35.71 28.56
C LYS A 232 -18.14 -35.94 29.84
N VAL A 233 -18.25 -37.11 30.47
CA VAL A 233 -17.46 -37.44 31.67
C VAL A 233 -15.97 -37.45 31.37
N VAL A 234 -15.55 -38.11 30.28
CA VAL A 234 -14.14 -38.16 29.84
C VAL A 234 -13.57 -36.78 29.51
N LEU A 235 -14.40 -35.89 28.98
CA LEU A 235 -14.00 -34.51 28.70
C LEU A 235 -13.92 -33.67 29.97
N LEU A 236 -14.87 -33.83 30.90
CA LEU A 236 -14.83 -33.16 32.21
C LEU A 236 -13.66 -33.62 33.08
N GLU A 237 -13.14 -34.83 32.88
CA GLU A 237 -11.91 -35.32 33.55
C GLU A 237 -10.61 -34.70 33.00
N LYS A 238 -10.68 -34.01 31.84
CA LYS A 238 -9.54 -33.30 31.23
C LYS A 238 -9.48 -31.80 31.58
N LEU A 239 -10.48 -31.32 32.32
CA LEU A 239 -10.53 -30.00 32.94
C LEU A 239 -9.68 -29.99 34.22
#